data_AF-A0A359F3G2-F1
#
_entry.id   AF-A0A359F3G2-F1
#
_cell.length_a   1.000
_cell.length_b   1.000
_cell.length_c   1.000
_cell.angle_alpha   90.00
_cell.angle_beta   90.00
_cell.angle_gamma   90.00
#
_symmetry.space_group_name_H-M   'P 1'
#
loop_
_entity.id
_entity.type
_entity.pdbx_description
1 polymer ?
#
loop_
_entity_poly.entity_id
_entity_poly.type
_entity_poly.pdbx_seq_one_letter_code
_entity_poly.pdbx_strand_id
1 'polypeptide(L)'
;MSALLLSTGLASCAPTGPTNGPPDLATLRSTKSSFYGQQALDEATAVGNGTRQPVLDFTVEGTPPSIFVNYVVPDTQASAFAAAAALPPGFSLAKMQILESDPEPRYWLSLNVYRVSGLTTGLRAEWSTYVNDGSATRFMILRARASEGSIDPIGPLALPEPFGHSVDSAGLITTAMNKTVPGPLGPVLTGQNLFTSTIQMPPSAQRNYVVPTRSWVGANDFIYWTNGVNDRTFHNSTSHSAPLISIDTADVTLADDTEWAPFVDPVPGHVLVYLDKLQFMISPWWNVTEPDGRVDPNTRATLFDLKKTMYSGLMTINALGVIGGTTEPIVQSAVVSSPQSVYWHWKVPASQLSAFETAAHLPAGLTLAEIRLQEGDPAPAQWLTLNVYKSSGATTEYRAEWTTYVNDGTSRGPRTFVLESSASAPVLDPIHLFAPASAVSHWLIGASYSTVVGTGPTAFSSSVPLPSQGPPTVLPHRDFVGAGDLRYWSNGVADRVFAESTVLDEKISVDPSLVSIANGGAWSAFVAASPDLVWIDRFGVDRVTNPWWNLNGL
;
A
#
# COMPACT_ATOMS: atom_id res chain seq x y z
N MET A 1 32.41 -12.71 8.33
CA MET A 1 32.54 -12.66 9.80
C MET A 1 32.19 -11.25 10.24
N SER A 2 30.92 -11.02 10.61
CA SER A 2 30.42 -9.85 11.36
C SER A 2 28.97 -10.16 11.74
N ALA A 3 28.81 -11.02 12.73
CA ALA A 3 27.55 -11.32 13.39
C ALA A 3 27.80 -11.13 14.88
N LEU A 4 28.09 -9.89 15.30
CA LEU A 4 28.30 -9.54 16.70
C LEU A 4 28.30 -8.01 16.81
N LEU A 5 27.14 -7.36 16.88
CA LEU A 5 27.03 -5.96 17.36
C LEU A 5 25.58 -5.51 17.67
N LEU A 6 24.61 -6.43 17.78
CA LEU A 6 23.22 -6.11 18.16
C LEU A 6 22.91 -6.40 19.65
N SER A 7 23.92 -6.67 20.48
CA SER A 7 23.71 -7.13 21.86
C SER A 7 24.02 -6.12 22.96
N THR A 8 24.19 -4.81 22.68
CA THR A 8 24.63 -3.84 23.70
C THR A 8 23.70 -2.65 23.93
N GLY A 9 22.44 -2.69 23.50
CA GLY A 9 21.45 -1.63 23.76
C GLY A 9 20.34 -1.95 24.78
N LEU A 10 20.17 -3.21 25.20
CA LEU A 10 19.00 -3.66 25.98
C LEU A 10 19.14 -3.54 27.51
N ALA A 11 20.14 -2.83 28.03
CA ALA A 11 20.54 -2.94 29.44
C ALA A 11 19.92 -1.91 30.41
N SER A 12 18.88 -1.13 30.07
CA SER A 12 18.24 -0.23 31.05
C SER A 12 16.70 -0.24 31.11
N CYS A 13 16.03 -1.20 30.47
CA CYS A 13 14.61 -1.47 30.71
C CYS A 13 14.44 -2.98 30.87
N ALA A 14 14.74 -3.51 32.05
CA ALA A 14 14.36 -4.88 32.39
C ALA A 14 12.82 -4.98 32.40
N PRO A 15 12.20 -5.86 31.59
CA PRO A 15 10.77 -6.10 31.69
C PRO A 15 10.46 -6.63 33.08
N THR A 16 9.44 -6.07 33.73
CA THR A 16 8.72 -6.81 34.76
C THR A 16 8.29 -8.14 34.15
N GLY A 17 8.49 -9.24 34.88
CA GLY A 17 8.19 -10.59 34.41
C GLY A 17 6.76 -10.77 33.89
N PRO A 18 6.42 -11.96 33.32
CA PRO A 18 5.12 -12.19 32.71
C PRO A 18 3.99 -11.81 33.68
N THR A 19 3.26 -10.75 33.36
CA THR A 19 2.05 -10.38 34.07
C THR A 19 0.97 -11.39 33.70
N ASN A 20 0.27 -11.94 34.70
CA ASN A 20 -0.90 -12.78 34.49
C ASN A 20 -2.07 -11.90 34.01
N GLY A 21 -2.09 -11.56 32.72
CA GLY A 21 -3.12 -10.75 32.06
C GLY A 21 -2.57 -9.91 30.91
N PRO A 22 -3.42 -9.46 29.97
CA PRO A 22 -3.01 -8.58 28.88
C PRO A 22 -2.44 -7.26 29.44
N PRO A 23 -1.46 -6.65 28.77
CA PRO A 23 -0.86 -5.39 29.21
C PRO A 23 -1.91 -4.27 29.23
N ASP A 24 -1.82 -3.38 30.21
CA ASP A 24 -2.69 -2.20 30.27
C ASP A 24 -2.32 -1.17 29.18
N LEU A 25 -3.24 -0.22 28.95
CA LEU A 25 -3.09 0.80 27.91
C LEU A 25 -1.82 1.67 28.11
N ALA A 26 -1.46 1.96 29.36
CA ALA A 26 -0.29 2.77 29.67
C ALA A 26 1.01 2.03 29.32
N THR A 27 1.08 0.75 29.65
CA THR A 27 2.19 -0.14 29.31
C THR A 27 2.31 -0.27 27.79
N LEU A 28 1.21 -0.54 27.09
CA LEU A 28 1.20 -0.62 25.64
C LEU A 28 1.71 0.66 24.96
N ARG A 29 1.24 1.83 25.41
CA ARG A 29 1.71 3.13 24.90
C ARG A 29 3.20 3.35 25.17
N SER A 30 3.65 3.06 26.39
CA SER A 30 5.06 3.20 26.77
C SER A 30 5.97 2.27 25.96
N THR A 31 5.56 1.00 25.77
CA THR A 31 6.28 0.04 24.94
C THR A 31 6.27 0.46 23.47
N LYS A 32 5.14 0.94 22.94
CA LYS A 32 5.04 1.45 21.56
C LYS A 32 6.08 2.55 21.33
N SER A 33 6.06 3.59 22.16
CA SER A 33 6.91 4.77 22.02
C SER A 33 8.39 4.43 22.20
N SER A 34 8.74 3.59 23.18
CA SER A 34 10.14 3.24 23.44
C SER A 34 10.72 2.28 22.39
N PHE A 35 10.05 1.16 22.13
CA PHE A 35 10.56 0.14 21.21
C PHE A 35 10.58 0.63 19.76
N TYR A 36 9.44 1.09 19.25
CA TYR A 36 9.37 1.54 17.86
C TYR A 36 10.04 2.91 17.66
N GLY A 37 10.13 3.74 18.71
CA GLY A 37 10.91 4.98 18.67
C GLY A 37 12.40 4.72 18.50
N GLN A 38 12.96 3.77 19.25
CA GLN A 38 14.37 3.37 19.07
C GLN A 38 14.60 2.74 17.70
N GLN A 39 13.70 1.86 17.26
CA GLN A 39 13.78 1.28 15.92
C GLN A 39 13.77 2.36 14.83
N ALA A 40 12.90 3.36 14.93
CA ALA A 40 12.82 4.47 13.98
C ALA A 40 14.11 5.32 13.96
N LEU A 41 14.77 5.53 15.11
CA LEU A 41 16.08 6.19 15.17
C LEU A 41 17.18 5.37 14.48
N ASP A 42 17.18 4.05 14.68
CA ASP A 42 18.12 3.15 14.02
C ASP A 42 17.90 3.16 12.49
N GLU A 43 16.64 3.18 12.05
CA GLU A 43 16.28 3.32 10.62
C GLU A 43 16.73 4.66 10.04
N ALA A 44 16.47 5.78 10.73
CA ALA A 44 16.91 7.10 10.30
C ALA A 44 18.45 7.17 10.16
N THR A 45 19.18 6.55 11.09
CA THR A 45 20.64 6.45 11.05
C THR A 45 21.12 5.61 9.86
N ALA A 46 20.47 4.47 9.60
CA ALA A 46 20.79 3.63 8.44
C ALA A 46 20.53 4.35 7.11
N VAL A 47 19.47 5.16 7.02
CA VAL A 47 19.21 6.04 5.86
C VAL A 47 20.31 7.09 5.72
N GLY A 48 20.76 7.71 6.82
CA GLY A 48 21.87 8.67 6.80
C GLY A 48 23.19 8.05 6.34
N ASN A 49 23.39 6.76 6.62
CA ASN A 49 24.52 5.97 6.13
C ASN A 49 24.33 5.44 4.70
N GLY A 50 23.15 5.62 4.10
CA GLY A 50 22.84 5.14 2.76
C GLY A 50 22.67 3.61 2.66
N THR A 51 22.45 2.92 3.78
CA THR A 51 22.30 1.46 3.82
C THR A 51 20.85 1.00 3.92
N ARG A 52 19.90 1.95 3.95
CA ARG A 52 18.47 1.67 4.00
C ARG A 52 17.67 2.72 3.23
N GLN A 53 16.48 2.32 2.78
CA GLN A 53 15.53 3.17 2.09
C GLN A 53 14.69 3.98 3.08
N PRO A 54 14.50 5.29 2.87
CA PRO A 54 13.55 6.06 3.66
C PRO A 54 12.12 5.68 3.29
N VAL A 55 11.22 5.68 4.26
CA VAL A 55 9.77 5.52 4.04
C VAL A 55 9.04 6.57 4.87
N LEU A 56 8.08 7.23 4.22
CA LEU A 56 7.36 8.37 4.78
C LEU A 56 5.88 8.27 4.45
N ASP A 57 5.04 8.88 5.28
CA ASP A 57 3.63 9.06 5.00
C ASP A 57 3.41 9.97 3.78
N PHE A 58 2.46 9.60 2.93
CA PHE A 58 1.95 10.45 1.85
C PHE A 58 0.42 10.34 1.81
N THR A 59 -0.26 11.48 1.97
CA THR A 59 -1.71 11.54 1.93
C THR A 59 -2.15 12.52 0.85
N VAL A 60 -2.92 12.01 -0.12
CA VAL A 60 -3.76 12.84 -0.97
C VAL A 60 -5.02 13.17 -0.17
N GLU A 61 -5.23 14.46 0.12
CA GLU A 61 -6.35 14.90 0.94
C GLU A 61 -7.69 14.78 0.20
N GLY A 62 -8.78 14.65 0.96
CA GLY A 62 -10.13 14.51 0.39
C GLY A 62 -10.77 15.83 -0.06
N THR A 63 -10.23 16.98 0.37
CA THR A 63 -10.80 18.30 0.05
C THR A 63 -9.70 19.35 -0.20
N PRO A 64 -9.73 20.05 -1.34
CA PRO A 64 -10.54 19.76 -2.53
C PRO A 64 -10.27 18.34 -3.06
N PRO A 65 -11.27 17.68 -3.66
CA PRO A 65 -11.13 16.29 -4.10
C PRO A 65 -10.07 16.17 -5.20
N SER A 66 -9.26 15.12 -5.16
CA SER A 66 -8.31 14.82 -6.23
C SER A 66 -9.06 14.51 -7.54
N ILE A 67 -8.58 15.11 -8.64
CA ILE A 67 -9.12 14.90 -9.97
C ILE A 67 -8.06 14.32 -10.91
N PHE A 68 -8.48 13.47 -11.82
CA PHE A 68 -7.69 13.01 -12.96
C PHE A 68 -8.40 13.39 -14.25
N VAL A 69 -7.73 14.18 -15.10
CA VAL A 69 -8.15 14.44 -16.47
C VAL A 69 -7.26 13.59 -17.38
N ASN A 70 -7.81 12.52 -17.94
CA ASN A 70 -7.07 11.56 -18.75
C ASN A 70 -7.37 11.79 -20.23
N TYR A 71 -6.40 12.35 -20.94
CA TYR A 71 -6.46 12.57 -22.37
C TYR A 71 -5.95 11.36 -23.13
N VAL A 72 -6.66 10.98 -24.19
CA VAL A 72 -6.18 9.96 -25.12
C VAL A 72 -5.06 10.58 -25.95
N VAL A 73 -3.94 9.87 -26.04
CA VAL A 73 -2.91 10.14 -27.05
C VAL A 73 -3.23 9.23 -28.24
N PRO A 74 -3.64 9.75 -29.40
CA PRO A 74 -3.95 8.91 -30.55
C PRO A 74 -2.74 8.06 -30.96
N ASP A 75 -2.99 6.85 -31.45
CA ASP A 75 -1.92 5.96 -31.91
C ASP A 75 -1.01 6.62 -32.97
N THR A 76 -1.57 7.51 -33.80
CA THR A 76 -0.84 8.29 -34.81
C THR A 76 0.07 9.37 -34.21
N GLN A 77 -0.19 9.81 -32.97
CA GLN A 77 0.62 10.79 -32.23
C GLN A 77 1.60 10.15 -31.26
N ALA A 78 1.43 8.86 -30.93
CA ALA A 78 2.20 8.16 -29.91
C ALA A 78 3.74 8.30 -30.07
N SER A 79 4.26 8.18 -31.30
CA SER A 79 5.69 8.34 -31.56
C SER A 79 6.17 9.78 -31.36
N ALA A 80 5.39 10.77 -31.79
CA ALA A 80 5.72 12.19 -31.62
C ALA A 80 5.65 12.60 -30.15
N PHE A 81 4.63 12.11 -29.44
CA PHE A 81 4.48 12.29 -28.00
C PHE A 81 5.63 11.66 -27.21
N ALA A 82 6.00 10.41 -27.50
CA ALA A 82 7.13 9.74 -26.85
C ALA A 82 8.46 10.49 -27.08
N ALA A 83 8.66 11.06 -28.28
CA ALA A 83 9.83 11.89 -28.57
C ALA A 83 9.81 13.20 -27.77
N ALA A 84 8.65 13.85 -27.64
CA ALA A 84 8.48 15.08 -26.85
C ALA A 84 8.62 14.85 -25.33
N ALA A 85 8.13 13.70 -24.84
CA ALA A 85 8.27 13.27 -23.45
C ALA A 85 9.72 12.95 -23.05
N ALA A 86 10.62 12.78 -24.03
CA ALA A 86 12.03 12.47 -23.83
C ALA A 86 12.26 11.29 -22.88
N LEU A 87 11.59 10.15 -23.17
CA LEU A 87 11.63 8.97 -22.31
C LEU A 87 13.09 8.51 -22.04
N PRO A 88 13.44 8.11 -20.80
CA PRO A 88 14.78 7.64 -20.48
C PRO A 88 15.15 6.38 -21.30
N PRO A 89 16.44 6.08 -21.47
CA PRO A 89 16.89 4.86 -22.14
C PRO A 89 16.27 3.60 -21.51
N GLY A 90 15.81 2.68 -22.36
CA GLY A 90 15.18 1.43 -21.92
C GLY A 90 13.67 1.53 -21.67
N PHE A 91 13.10 2.73 -21.67
CA PHE A 91 11.65 2.91 -21.60
C PHE A 91 11.01 2.96 -22.97
N SER A 92 9.76 2.51 -23.03
CA SER A 92 8.88 2.71 -24.17
C SER A 92 7.51 3.16 -23.70
N LEU A 93 6.81 3.95 -24.51
CA LEU A 93 5.43 4.34 -24.21
C LEU A 93 4.54 3.09 -24.17
N ALA A 94 3.69 2.97 -23.15
CA ALA A 94 2.82 1.81 -22.94
C ALA A 94 1.34 2.21 -22.97
N LYS A 95 0.52 1.32 -23.52
CA LYS A 95 -0.94 1.44 -23.41
C LYS A 95 -1.37 0.98 -22.01
N MET A 96 -2.39 1.64 -21.46
CA MET A 96 -2.98 1.32 -20.17
C MET A 96 -4.51 1.26 -20.28
N GLN A 97 -5.12 0.34 -19.56
CA GLN A 97 -6.56 0.32 -19.32
C GLN A 97 -6.79 0.94 -17.94
N ILE A 98 -7.47 2.09 -17.87
CA ILE A 98 -7.59 2.85 -16.60
C ILE A 98 -8.74 2.29 -15.77
N LEU A 99 -9.89 2.06 -16.40
CA LEU A 99 -11.10 1.54 -15.75
C LEU A 99 -11.40 0.10 -16.17
N GLU A 100 -11.99 -0.69 -15.27
CA GLU A 100 -12.45 -2.06 -15.59
C GLU A 100 -13.51 -2.07 -16.72
N SER A 101 -14.22 -0.94 -16.91
CA SER A 101 -15.20 -0.75 -17.98
C SER A 101 -14.60 -0.35 -19.33
N ASP A 102 -13.31 0.00 -19.39
CA ASP A 102 -12.67 0.38 -20.65
C ASP A 102 -12.64 -0.84 -21.60
N PRO A 103 -12.98 -0.67 -22.89
CA PRO A 103 -13.01 -1.81 -23.81
C PRO A 103 -11.62 -2.30 -24.23
N GLU A 104 -10.61 -1.41 -24.20
CA GLU A 104 -9.26 -1.69 -24.67
C GLU A 104 -8.24 -0.74 -24.01
N PRO A 105 -6.97 -1.13 -23.87
CA PRO A 105 -5.92 -0.24 -23.39
C PRO A 105 -5.56 0.82 -24.44
N ARG A 106 -5.23 2.04 -23.99
CA ARG A 106 -4.87 3.20 -24.84
C ARG A 106 -3.62 3.91 -24.34
N TYR A 107 -3.01 4.75 -25.18
CA TYR A 107 -2.00 5.70 -24.71
C TYR A 107 -2.69 6.88 -24.05
N TRP A 108 -2.14 7.32 -22.92
CA TRP A 108 -2.74 8.36 -22.11
C TRP A 108 -1.73 9.42 -21.71
N LEU A 109 -2.21 10.66 -21.67
CA LEU A 109 -1.65 11.73 -20.87
C LEU A 109 -2.64 12.02 -19.73
N SER A 110 -2.22 11.80 -18.49
CA SER A 110 -3.02 12.04 -17.30
C SER A 110 -2.56 13.33 -16.62
N LEU A 111 -3.47 14.27 -16.41
CA LEU A 111 -3.28 15.37 -15.46
C LEU A 111 -3.95 15.01 -14.13
N ASN A 112 -3.16 14.81 -13.09
CA ASN A 112 -3.63 14.65 -11.72
C ASN A 112 -3.52 15.98 -10.99
N VAL A 113 -4.59 16.44 -10.34
CA VAL A 113 -4.59 17.66 -9.49
C VAL A 113 -5.15 17.30 -8.13
N TYR A 114 -4.41 17.64 -7.09
CA TYR A 114 -4.74 17.23 -5.73
C TYR A 114 -4.11 18.12 -4.67
N ARG A 115 -4.59 17.99 -3.44
CA ARG A 115 -3.92 18.48 -2.25
C ARG A 115 -3.21 17.34 -1.54
N VAL A 116 -2.02 17.61 -1.01
CA VAL A 116 -1.17 16.61 -0.35
C VAL A 116 -0.71 17.07 1.02
N SER A 117 -0.50 16.10 1.91
CA SER A 117 0.23 16.22 3.18
C SER A 117 1.12 15.00 3.44
N GLY A 118 2.08 15.12 4.36
CA GLY A 118 3.06 14.07 4.67
C GLY A 118 4.46 14.48 4.18
N LEU A 119 5.04 13.73 3.24
CA LEU A 119 6.33 14.03 2.60
C LEU A 119 6.40 15.46 2.01
N THR A 120 5.29 15.95 1.48
CA THR A 120 5.15 17.28 0.89
C THR A 120 3.77 17.83 1.25
N THR A 121 3.57 19.14 1.10
CA THR A 121 2.37 19.85 1.51
C THR A 121 1.87 20.77 0.41
N GLY A 122 0.57 21.09 0.43
CA GLY A 122 -0.05 22.04 -0.48
C GLY A 122 -0.72 21.38 -1.69
N LEU A 123 -0.95 22.16 -2.74
CA LEU A 123 -1.52 21.66 -3.99
C LEU A 123 -0.42 21.12 -4.90
N ARG A 124 -0.70 20.00 -5.58
CA ARG A 124 0.13 19.45 -6.67
C ARG A 124 -0.68 19.25 -7.94
N ALA A 125 -0.02 19.47 -9.07
CA ALA A 125 -0.51 19.15 -10.40
C ALA A 125 0.58 18.41 -11.18
N GLU A 126 0.27 17.21 -11.66
CA GLU A 126 1.23 16.32 -12.30
C GLU A 126 0.69 15.85 -13.65
N TRP A 127 1.45 16.14 -14.71
CA TRP A 127 1.24 15.56 -16.03
C TRP A 127 2.08 14.31 -16.15
N SER A 128 1.41 13.21 -16.45
CA SER A 128 2.02 11.89 -16.41
C SER A 128 1.58 11.03 -17.59
N THR A 129 2.38 10.03 -17.91
CA THR A 129 2.03 8.99 -18.90
C THR A 129 2.41 7.61 -18.39
N TYR A 130 2.14 6.57 -19.18
CA TYR A 130 2.45 5.19 -18.86
C TYR A 130 3.57 4.68 -19.75
N VAL A 131 4.55 4.04 -19.14
CA VAL A 131 5.75 3.54 -19.81
C VAL A 131 6.00 2.09 -19.43
N ASN A 132 6.51 1.29 -20.36
CA ASN A 132 7.05 -0.02 -20.04
C ASN A 132 8.53 0.16 -19.69
N ASP A 133 8.90 -0.23 -18.47
CA ASP A 133 10.26 -0.15 -17.95
C ASP A 133 11.13 -1.36 -18.33
N GLY A 134 10.58 -2.32 -19.09
CA GLY A 134 11.17 -3.61 -19.45
C GLY A 134 10.66 -4.77 -18.60
N SER A 135 9.95 -4.49 -17.49
CA SER A 135 9.35 -5.48 -16.58
C SER A 135 7.83 -5.35 -16.49
N ALA A 136 7.32 -4.13 -16.40
CA ALA A 136 5.91 -3.84 -16.25
C ALA A 136 5.58 -2.44 -16.78
N THR A 137 4.29 -2.16 -16.93
CA THR A 137 3.81 -0.79 -17.18
C THR A 137 3.88 0.02 -15.88
N ARG A 138 4.47 1.21 -15.93
CA ARG A 138 4.72 2.12 -14.82
C ARG A 138 4.19 3.51 -15.12
N PHE A 139 3.89 4.24 -14.06
CA PHE A 139 3.52 5.64 -14.10
C PHE A 139 4.79 6.49 -14.24
N MET A 140 4.79 7.49 -15.13
CA MET A 140 5.90 8.42 -15.30
C MET A 140 5.42 9.86 -15.28
N ILE A 141 5.93 10.65 -14.34
CA ILE A 141 5.70 12.09 -14.25
C ILE A 141 6.58 12.78 -15.31
N LEU A 142 5.92 13.48 -16.23
CA LEU A 142 6.55 14.30 -17.27
C LEU A 142 6.81 15.72 -16.78
N ARG A 143 5.87 16.25 -15.98
CA ARG A 143 5.96 17.58 -15.38
C ARG A 143 5.14 17.64 -14.09
N ALA A 144 5.68 18.31 -13.08
CA ALA A 144 4.98 18.62 -11.84
C ALA A 144 4.95 20.13 -11.58
N ARG A 145 3.90 20.59 -10.90
CA ARG A 145 3.78 21.92 -10.31
C ARG A 145 3.30 21.76 -8.87
N ALA A 146 3.84 22.56 -7.96
CA ALA A 146 3.47 22.55 -6.55
C ALA A 146 3.20 23.97 -6.05
N SER A 147 2.17 24.17 -5.23
CA SER A 147 1.86 25.49 -4.64
C SER A 147 2.80 25.85 -3.49
N GLU A 148 3.61 24.89 -3.04
CA GLU A 148 4.63 25.02 -2.02
C GLU A 148 5.95 24.46 -2.55
N GLY A 149 7.05 24.67 -1.83
CA GLY A 149 8.35 24.14 -2.24
C GLY A 149 8.31 22.60 -2.27
N SER A 150 8.85 21.99 -3.33
CA SER A 150 8.85 20.53 -3.49
C SER A 150 10.24 19.96 -3.72
N ILE A 151 10.39 18.68 -3.39
CA ILE A 151 11.65 17.94 -3.54
C ILE A 151 11.49 16.91 -4.64
N ASP A 152 11.41 17.41 -5.87
CA ASP A 152 11.28 16.60 -7.07
C ASP A 152 12.69 16.26 -7.61
N PRO A 153 12.96 15.04 -8.10
CA PRO A 153 14.32 14.62 -8.48
C PRO A 153 14.86 15.31 -9.74
N ILE A 154 14.00 15.94 -10.56
CA ILE A 154 14.40 16.66 -11.78
C ILE A 154 14.93 18.08 -11.46
N GLY A 155 14.47 18.66 -10.35
CA GLY A 155 14.86 19.98 -9.89
C GLY A 155 14.76 20.00 -8.37
N PRO A 156 15.70 19.36 -7.66
CA PRO A 156 15.62 19.24 -6.20
C PRO A 156 15.56 20.64 -5.60
N LEU A 157 14.51 20.90 -4.78
CA LEU A 157 14.12 22.22 -4.26
C LEU A 157 13.41 23.11 -5.28
N ALA A 158 12.41 22.57 -5.97
CA ALA A 158 11.56 23.34 -6.85
C ALA A 158 10.80 24.43 -6.07
N LEU A 159 10.78 25.63 -6.64
CA LEU A 159 10.12 26.78 -6.04
C LEU A 159 8.59 26.66 -6.16
N PRO A 160 7.83 27.23 -5.21
CA PRO A 160 6.38 27.32 -5.30
C PRO A 160 5.92 27.96 -6.61
N GLU A 161 4.88 27.40 -7.22
CA GLU A 161 4.20 27.96 -8.37
C GLU A 161 2.74 28.33 -8.02
N PRO A 162 2.26 29.52 -8.42
CA PRO A 162 0.90 29.94 -8.13
C PRO A 162 -0.11 29.16 -8.98
N PHE A 163 -0.94 28.34 -8.31
CA PHE A 163 -2.15 27.80 -8.91
C PHE A 163 -3.22 27.54 -7.84
N GLY A 164 -4.48 27.52 -8.29
CA GLY A 164 -5.65 27.31 -7.44
C GLY A 164 -6.36 26.00 -7.79
N HIS A 165 -6.83 25.32 -6.76
CA HIS A 165 -7.73 24.17 -6.86
C HIS A 165 -8.68 24.21 -5.66
N SER A 166 -9.99 24.17 -5.93
CA SER A 166 -11.02 24.34 -4.91
C SER A 166 -12.32 23.64 -5.29
N VAL A 167 -13.16 23.36 -4.30
CA VAL A 167 -14.55 22.91 -4.47
C VAL A 167 -15.46 23.82 -3.65
N ASP A 168 -16.60 24.21 -4.20
CA ASP A 168 -17.60 25.00 -3.48
C ASP A 168 -18.71 24.14 -2.86
N SER A 169 -19.66 24.77 -2.18
CA SER A 169 -20.79 24.07 -1.53
C SER A 169 -21.81 23.48 -2.52
N ALA A 170 -21.79 23.92 -3.79
CA ALA A 170 -22.59 23.35 -4.87
C ALA A 170 -21.88 22.16 -5.56
N GLY A 171 -20.66 21.84 -5.14
CA GLY A 171 -19.86 20.77 -5.74
C GLY A 171 -19.17 21.17 -7.04
N LEU A 172 -19.06 22.47 -7.35
CA LEU A 172 -18.28 22.94 -8.49
C LEU A 172 -16.79 22.90 -8.12
N ILE A 173 -16.04 22.02 -8.79
CA ILE A 173 -14.59 21.93 -8.66
C ILE A 173 -13.97 22.86 -9.70
N THR A 174 -13.10 23.77 -9.26
CA THR A 174 -12.39 24.72 -10.13
C THR A 174 -10.89 24.53 -9.98
N THR A 175 -10.19 24.47 -11.11
CA THR A 175 -8.73 24.45 -11.16
C THR A 175 -8.26 25.54 -12.11
N ALA A 176 -7.26 26.32 -11.70
CA ALA A 176 -6.64 27.33 -12.54
C ALA A 176 -5.13 27.37 -12.28
N MET A 177 -4.35 27.12 -13.32
CA MET A 177 -2.89 27.12 -13.28
C MET A 177 -2.38 28.24 -14.16
N ASN A 178 -1.66 29.19 -13.58
CA ASN A 178 -1.13 30.32 -14.33
C ASN A 178 0.13 29.93 -15.09
N LYS A 179 0.30 30.52 -16.27
CA LYS A 179 1.51 30.36 -17.08
C LYS A 179 2.63 31.21 -16.51
N THR A 180 3.78 30.58 -16.31
CA THR A 180 4.98 31.17 -15.75
C THR A 180 6.11 31.21 -16.77
N VAL A 181 6.98 32.22 -16.70
CA VAL A 181 8.22 32.32 -17.47
C VAL A 181 9.43 32.43 -16.54
N PRO A 182 10.62 31.97 -16.95
CA PRO A 182 11.83 32.12 -16.15
C PRO A 182 12.12 33.59 -15.84
N GLY A 183 12.41 33.89 -14.58
CA GLY A 183 12.84 35.21 -14.11
C GLY A 183 14.06 35.12 -13.19
N PRO A 184 14.73 36.26 -12.94
CA PRO A 184 16.00 36.30 -12.19
C PRO A 184 15.87 35.91 -10.71
N LEU A 185 14.65 35.92 -10.15
CA LEU A 185 14.35 35.55 -8.76
C LEU A 185 13.37 34.37 -8.66
N GLY A 186 13.13 33.66 -9.76
CA GLY A 186 12.14 32.58 -9.87
C GLY A 186 11.10 32.81 -10.98
N PRO A 187 10.08 31.94 -11.07
CA PRO A 187 9.05 32.02 -12.10
C PRO A 187 8.23 33.32 -11.99
N VAL A 188 7.99 33.98 -13.12
CA VAL A 188 7.19 35.22 -13.22
C VAL A 188 5.86 34.92 -13.92
N LEU A 189 4.77 35.40 -13.35
CA LEU A 189 3.42 35.27 -13.91
C LEU A 189 3.27 36.05 -15.22
N THR A 190 2.69 35.40 -16.23
CA THR A 190 2.41 36.02 -17.55
C THR A 190 1.02 36.68 -17.64
N GLY A 191 0.16 36.45 -16.65
CA GLY A 191 -1.26 36.84 -16.68
C GLY A 191 -2.15 35.93 -17.54
N GLN A 192 -1.59 34.92 -18.19
CA GLN A 192 -2.32 33.87 -18.92
C GLN A 192 -2.44 32.61 -18.07
N ASN A 193 -3.42 31.76 -18.37
CA ASN A 193 -3.54 30.43 -17.78
C ASN A 193 -2.87 29.40 -18.68
N LEU A 194 -2.10 28.51 -18.07
CA LEU A 194 -1.57 27.31 -18.71
C LEU A 194 -2.65 26.23 -18.82
N PHE A 195 -3.48 26.10 -17.77
CA PHE A 195 -4.57 25.15 -17.71
C PHE A 195 -5.71 25.71 -16.86
N THR A 196 -6.95 25.47 -17.27
CA THR A 196 -8.13 25.72 -16.44
C THR A 196 -9.16 24.60 -16.59
N SER A 197 -9.83 24.26 -15.50
CA SER A 197 -10.97 23.35 -15.52
C SER A 197 -12.11 23.81 -14.62
N THR A 198 -13.34 23.57 -15.04
CA THR A 198 -14.51 23.54 -14.15
C THR A 198 -15.23 22.20 -14.32
N ILE A 199 -15.45 21.51 -13.21
CA ILE A 199 -16.08 20.19 -13.17
C ILE A 199 -17.27 20.28 -12.20
N GLN A 200 -18.47 20.07 -12.72
CA GLN A 200 -19.67 20.05 -11.87
C GLN A 200 -19.86 18.65 -11.29
N MET A 201 -19.80 18.50 -9.96
CA MET A 201 -20.09 17.22 -9.33
C MET A 201 -21.58 16.88 -9.46
N PRO A 202 -21.93 15.66 -9.91
CA PRO A 202 -23.32 15.24 -9.93
C PRO A 202 -23.86 15.02 -8.50
N PRO A 203 -25.17 15.24 -8.29
CA PRO A 203 -25.85 14.88 -7.05
C PRO A 203 -25.58 13.42 -6.66
N SER A 204 -25.54 13.11 -5.37
CA SER A 204 -25.12 11.78 -4.89
C SER A 204 -25.89 10.61 -5.52
N ALA A 205 -27.19 10.78 -5.79
CA ALA A 205 -28.04 9.76 -6.41
C ALA A 205 -27.77 9.52 -7.91
N GLN A 206 -26.98 10.39 -8.56
CA GLN A 206 -26.68 10.36 -9.99
C GLN A 206 -25.19 10.07 -10.28
N ARG A 207 -24.38 9.84 -9.25
CA ARG A 207 -22.95 9.58 -9.39
C ARG A 207 -22.72 8.24 -10.11
N ASN A 208 -21.91 8.29 -11.17
CA ASN A 208 -21.43 7.10 -11.86
C ASN A 208 -20.14 6.60 -11.19
N TYR A 209 -20.28 5.59 -10.33
CA TYR A 209 -19.14 4.96 -9.65
C TYR A 209 -18.42 3.99 -10.59
N VAL A 210 -17.11 4.14 -10.70
CA VAL A 210 -16.26 3.31 -11.57
C VAL A 210 -15.14 2.67 -10.76
N VAL A 211 -14.61 1.56 -11.29
CA VAL A 211 -13.55 0.78 -10.63
C VAL A 211 -12.26 0.90 -11.44
N PRO A 212 -11.13 1.29 -10.82
CA PRO A 212 -9.84 1.31 -11.49
C PRO A 212 -9.33 -0.11 -11.75
N THR A 213 -8.66 -0.33 -12.88
CA THR A 213 -8.03 -1.63 -13.12
C THR A 213 -6.91 -1.91 -12.12
N ARG A 214 -6.68 -3.18 -11.80
CA ARG A 214 -5.54 -3.59 -10.96
C ARG A 214 -4.19 -3.21 -11.59
N SER A 215 -4.08 -3.26 -12.92
CA SER A 215 -2.89 -2.82 -13.63
C SER A 215 -2.63 -1.32 -13.53
N TRP A 216 -3.69 -0.50 -13.52
CA TRP A 216 -3.53 0.94 -13.35
C TRP A 216 -3.05 1.28 -11.93
N VAL A 217 -3.58 0.56 -10.94
CA VAL A 217 -3.10 0.62 -9.56
C VAL A 217 -1.63 0.20 -9.47
N GLY A 218 -1.26 -0.98 -9.98
CA GLY A 218 0.12 -1.48 -9.93
C GLY A 218 1.13 -0.69 -10.77
N ALA A 219 0.67 0.11 -11.74
CA ALA A 219 1.54 1.06 -12.43
C ALA A 219 2.11 2.13 -11.49
N ASN A 220 1.46 2.37 -10.34
CA ASN A 220 1.94 3.32 -9.34
C ASN A 220 2.99 2.73 -8.38
N ASP A 221 3.19 1.40 -8.33
CA ASP A 221 4.20 0.78 -7.43
C ASP A 221 5.57 1.44 -7.57
N PHE A 222 5.94 1.83 -8.81
CA PHE A 222 7.08 2.68 -9.10
C PHE A 222 6.65 3.87 -9.95
N ILE A 223 6.83 5.08 -9.41
CA ILE A 223 6.53 6.34 -10.08
C ILE A 223 7.84 6.93 -10.60
N TYR A 224 8.03 6.88 -11.91
CA TYR A 224 9.24 7.37 -12.57
C TYR A 224 9.17 8.86 -12.88
N TRP A 225 10.33 9.48 -12.95
CA TRP A 225 10.57 10.82 -13.43
C TRP A 225 11.38 10.76 -14.73
N THR A 226 11.36 11.83 -15.54
CA THR A 226 12.03 11.85 -16.86
C THR A 226 13.56 11.74 -16.80
N ASN A 227 14.17 11.89 -15.62
CA ASN A 227 15.59 11.62 -15.40
C ASN A 227 15.88 10.15 -14.99
N GLY A 228 14.88 9.27 -15.05
CA GLY A 228 14.98 7.85 -14.72
C GLY A 228 14.89 7.52 -13.23
N VAL A 229 14.83 8.53 -12.35
CA VAL A 229 14.62 8.30 -10.91
C VAL A 229 13.20 7.81 -10.67
N ASN A 230 12.98 6.89 -9.74
CA ASN A 230 11.64 6.52 -9.30
C ASN A 230 11.44 6.61 -7.80
N ASP A 231 10.20 6.87 -7.41
CA ASP A 231 9.69 6.64 -6.07
C ASP A 231 8.99 5.27 -6.02
N ARG A 232 9.02 4.60 -4.87
CA ARG A 232 8.29 3.34 -4.64
C ARG A 232 7.13 3.57 -3.68
N THR A 233 5.95 3.04 -3.97
CA THR A 233 4.76 3.23 -3.12
C THR A 233 4.28 1.94 -2.48
N PHE A 234 3.72 2.06 -1.28
CA PHE A 234 3.01 0.98 -0.58
C PHE A 234 1.60 1.45 -0.27
N HIS A 235 0.63 0.68 -0.71
CA HIS A 235 -0.77 1.06 -0.84
C HIS A 235 -1.64 0.41 0.22
N ASN A 236 -2.89 0.85 0.30
CA ASN A 236 -3.95 0.22 1.07
C ASN A 236 -5.25 0.29 0.26
N SER A 237 -6.39 -0.13 0.81
CA SER A 237 -7.68 -0.09 0.10
C SER A 237 -8.10 1.31 -0.33
N THR A 238 -7.64 2.37 0.35
CA THR A 238 -7.95 3.75 -0.06
C THR A 238 -7.27 4.16 -1.36
N SER A 239 -6.26 3.42 -1.83
CA SER A 239 -5.65 3.61 -3.15
C SER A 239 -6.00 2.49 -4.12
N HIS A 240 -6.06 1.25 -3.65
CA HIS A 240 -6.37 0.11 -4.52
C HIS A 240 -7.84 0.06 -4.95
N SER A 241 -8.78 0.38 -4.06
CA SER A 241 -10.23 0.20 -4.23
C SER A 241 -11.01 1.47 -3.89
N ALA A 242 -10.42 2.63 -4.19
CA ALA A 242 -11.05 3.89 -3.89
C ALA A 242 -12.38 4.05 -4.65
N PRO A 243 -13.39 4.70 -4.06
CA PRO A 243 -14.58 5.11 -4.80
C PRO A 243 -14.22 6.24 -5.76
N LEU A 244 -14.16 5.93 -7.06
CA LEU A 244 -13.99 6.92 -8.12
C LEU A 244 -15.33 7.24 -8.77
N ILE A 245 -15.56 8.52 -9.03
CA ILE A 245 -16.67 8.97 -9.88
C ILE A 245 -16.12 9.32 -11.25
N SER A 246 -16.77 8.80 -12.29
CA SER A 246 -16.58 9.27 -13.65
C SER A 246 -17.54 10.43 -13.92
N ILE A 247 -17.00 11.56 -14.37
CA ILE A 247 -17.76 12.75 -14.76
C ILE A 247 -17.98 12.72 -16.27
N ASP A 248 -19.21 13.01 -16.70
CA ASP A 248 -19.50 13.21 -18.12
C ASP A 248 -18.71 14.41 -18.63
N THR A 249 -17.98 14.23 -19.73
CA THR A 249 -17.22 15.30 -20.37
C THR A 249 -18.07 16.51 -20.76
N ALA A 250 -19.39 16.35 -20.93
CA ALA A 250 -20.31 17.46 -21.17
C ALA A 250 -20.47 18.40 -19.95
N ASP A 251 -20.23 17.89 -18.74
CA ASP A 251 -20.29 18.66 -17.47
C ASP A 251 -18.93 19.28 -17.11
N VAL A 252 -17.98 19.27 -18.05
CA VAL A 252 -16.61 19.69 -17.85
C VAL A 252 -16.24 20.75 -18.88
N THR A 253 -15.73 21.89 -18.41
CA THR A 253 -15.09 22.88 -19.27
C THR A 253 -13.59 22.85 -19.03
N LEU A 254 -12.80 22.73 -20.10
CA LEU A 254 -11.35 22.64 -20.05
C LEU A 254 -10.74 23.64 -21.03
N ALA A 255 -9.61 24.22 -20.64
CA ALA A 255 -8.69 24.88 -21.54
C ALA A 255 -7.27 24.43 -21.18
N ASP A 256 -6.54 23.94 -22.17
CA ASP A 256 -5.19 23.41 -22.03
C ASP A 256 -4.27 24.10 -23.05
N ASP A 257 -3.35 24.92 -22.55
CA ASP A 257 -2.27 25.59 -23.30
C ASP A 257 -0.90 25.00 -22.92
N THR A 258 -0.88 23.77 -22.39
CA THR A 258 0.36 23.07 -22.09
C THR A 258 1.07 22.64 -23.37
N GLU A 259 2.36 22.38 -23.24
CA GLU A 259 3.20 21.79 -24.30
C GLU A 259 2.68 20.43 -24.80
N TRP A 260 1.76 19.80 -24.07
CA TRP A 260 1.22 18.49 -24.39
C TRP A 260 -0.04 18.52 -25.25
N ALA A 261 -0.76 19.65 -25.27
CA ALA A 261 -2.02 19.81 -25.99
C ALA A 261 -1.98 19.36 -27.47
N PRO A 262 -0.88 19.57 -28.24
CA PRO A 262 -0.81 19.11 -29.64
C PRO A 262 -0.81 17.58 -29.84
N PHE A 263 -0.55 16.79 -28.80
CA PHE A 263 -0.38 15.34 -28.90
C PHE A 263 -1.61 14.54 -28.50
N VAL A 264 -2.63 15.20 -27.95
CA VAL A 264 -3.79 14.55 -27.33
C VAL A 264 -5.09 14.90 -28.04
N ASP A 265 -6.11 14.07 -27.85
CA ASP A 265 -7.47 14.44 -28.19
C ASP A 265 -7.94 15.61 -27.31
N PRO A 266 -8.61 16.63 -27.87
CA PRO A 266 -9.04 17.81 -27.11
C PRO A 266 -10.13 17.51 -26.08
N VAL A 267 -10.89 16.42 -26.29
CA VAL A 267 -11.86 15.91 -25.32
C VAL A 267 -11.20 14.76 -24.56
N PRO A 268 -11.09 14.83 -23.23
CA PRO A 268 -10.48 13.75 -22.46
C PRO A 268 -11.29 12.47 -22.58
N GLY A 269 -10.62 11.31 -22.54
CA GLY A 269 -11.29 10.02 -22.51
C GLY A 269 -11.95 9.75 -21.17
N HIS A 270 -11.35 10.25 -20.07
CA HIS A 270 -11.93 10.16 -18.73
C HIS A 270 -11.69 11.44 -17.93
N VAL A 271 -12.69 11.85 -17.15
CA VAL A 271 -12.54 12.80 -16.04
C VAL A 271 -12.98 12.08 -14.77
N LEU A 272 -12.04 11.84 -13.85
CA LEU A 272 -12.26 11.04 -12.65
C LEU A 272 -12.10 11.90 -11.40
N VAL A 273 -12.93 11.67 -10.39
CA VAL A 273 -12.87 12.35 -9.10
C VAL A 273 -12.81 11.31 -7.98
N TYR A 274 -11.79 11.43 -7.11
CA TYR A 274 -11.71 10.66 -5.88
C TYR A 274 -12.56 11.32 -4.79
N LEU A 275 -13.43 10.54 -4.16
CA LEU A 275 -14.32 11.06 -3.10
C LEU A 275 -13.67 11.15 -1.72
N ASP A 276 -12.65 10.33 -1.49
CA ASP A 276 -12.00 10.19 -0.20
C ASP A 276 -10.51 10.45 -0.30
N LYS A 277 -9.89 10.70 0.85
CA LYS A 277 -8.43 10.77 0.94
C LYS A 277 -7.79 9.46 0.50
N LEU A 278 -6.69 9.54 -0.25
CA LEU A 278 -5.84 8.41 -0.57
C LEU A 278 -4.65 8.43 0.37
N GLN A 279 -4.39 7.33 1.06
CA GLN A 279 -3.28 7.20 1.99
C GLN A 279 -2.37 6.08 1.53
N PHE A 280 -1.08 6.38 1.40
CA PHE A 280 -0.06 5.40 1.09
C PHE A 280 1.28 5.79 1.74
N MET A 281 2.20 4.84 1.79
CA MET A 281 3.57 5.08 2.21
C MET A 281 4.44 5.22 0.96
N ILE A 282 5.42 6.10 0.99
CA ILE A 282 6.30 6.35 -0.16
C ILE A 282 7.76 6.23 0.27
N SER A 283 8.55 5.54 -0.55
CA SER A 283 9.99 5.55 -0.50
C SER A 283 10.55 6.38 -1.66
N PRO A 284 10.92 7.65 -1.41
CA PRO A 284 11.34 8.52 -2.48
C PRO A 284 12.72 8.14 -3.03
N TRP A 285 12.88 8.31 -4.34
CA TRP A 285 14.12 8.10 -5.10
C TRP A 285 14.72 6.71 -4.88
N TRP A 286 13.87 5.69 -4.89
CA TRP A 286 14.19 4.29 -4.59
C TRP A 286 15.43 3.81 -5.35
N ASN A 287 15.45 3.96 -6.67
CA ASN A 287 16.57 3.49 -7.51
C ASN A 287 17.85 4.35 -7.44
N VAL A 288 17.86 5.41 -6.64
CA VAL A 288 19.10 6.12 -6.30
C VAL A 288 19.92 5.28 -5.29
N THR A 289 19.25 4.67 -4.31
CA THR A 289 19.87 3.75 -3.34
C THR A 289 20.01 2.33 -3.92
N GLU A 290 19.01 1.86 -4.68
CA GLU A 290 18.98 0.54 -5.32
C GLU A 290 19.13 0.69 -6.84
N PRO A 291 20.35 0.91 -7.36
CA PRO A 291 20.55 1.28 -8.75
C PRO A 291 20.09 0.19 -9.72
N ASP A 292 19.29 0.60 -10.69
CA ASP A 292 18.78 -0.23 -11.78
C ASP A 292 19.37 0.16 -13.15
N GLY A 293 20.35 1.08 -13.15
CA GLY A 293 21.05 1.54 -14.35
C GLY A 293 20.33 2.62 -15.16
N ARG A 294 19.16 3.10 -14.69
CA ARG A 294 18.34 4.07 -15.46
C ARG A 294 18.67 5.54 -15.18
N VAL A 295 19.30 5.82 -14.04
CA VAL A 295 19.70 7.18 -13.64
C VAL A 295 21.13 7.44 -14.07
N ASP A 296 21.39 8.60 -14.69
CA ASP A 296 22.75 9.05 -15.00
C ASP A 296 23.65 8.98 -13.74
N PRO A 297 24.88 8.45 -13.84
CA PRO A 297 25.75 8.28 -12.67
C PRO A 297 26.03 9.56 -11.88
N ASN A 298 26.17 10.71 -12.54
CA ASN A 298 26.44 11.98 -11.85
C ASN A 298 25.18 12.48 -11.15
N THR A 299 24.03 12.46 -11.85
CA THR A 299 22.73 12.79 -11.26
C THR A 299 22.46 11.90 -10.04
N ARG A 300 22.70 10.59 -10.17
CA ARG A 300 22.54 9.62 -9.09
C ARG A 300 23.43 9.96 -7.90
N ALA A 301 24.72 10.27 -8.11
CA ALA A 301 25.62 10.59 -7.01
C ALA A 301 25.15 11.83 -6.23
N THR A 302 24.78 12.90 -6.92
CA THR A 302 24.24 14.12 -6.30
C THR A 302 22.95 13.86 -5.53
N LEU A 303 22.00 13.13 -6.13
CA LEU A 303 20.74 12.80 -5.47
C LEU A 303 20.95 11.86 -4.29
N PHE A 304 21.91 10.93 -4.35
CA PHE A 304 22.19 10.01 -3.24
C PHE A 304 22.71 10.73 -2.01
N ASP A 305 23.62 11.70 -2.19
CA ASP A 305 24.11 12.52 -1.08
C ASP A 305 23.00 13.37 -0.47
N LEU A 306 22.18 14.02 -1.29
CA LEU A 306 21.02 14.79 -0.83
C LEU A 306 20.00 13.90 -0.10
N LYS A 307 19.69 12.72 -0.67
CA LYS A 307 18.74 11.73 -0.13
C LYS A 307 19.12 11.34 1.30
N LYS A 308 20.39 10.95 1.52
CA LYS A 308 20.89 10.56 2.85
C LYS A 308 20.69 11.67 3.87
N THR A 309 21.13 12.89 3.56
CA THR A 309 21.08 14.01 4.52
C THR A 309 19.65 14.41 4.83
N MET A 310 18.83 14.59 3.80
CA MET A 310 17.50 15.15 3.95
C MET A 310 16.52 14.14 4.57
N TYR A 311 16.46 12.92 4.06
CA TYR A 311 15.49 11.94 4.55
C TYR A 311 15.88 11.33 5.89
N SER A 312 17.18 11.23 6.22
CA SER A 312 17.57 10.89 7.60
C SER A 312 17.13 11.95 8.59
N GLY A 313 17.22 13.24 8.24
CA GLY A 313 16.72 14.34 9.05
C GLY A 313 15.20 14.25 9.28
N LEU A 314 14.42 14.06 8.21
CA LEU A 314 12.96 13.91 8.31
C LEU A 314 12.56 12.68 9.14
N MET A 315 13.22 11.54 8.92
CA MET A 315 12.95 10.33 9.71
C MET A 315 13.39 10.46 11.17
N THR A 316 14.46 11.21 11.47
CA THR A 316 14.86 11.51 12.84
C THR A 316 13.79 12.32 13.56
N ILE A 317 13.21 13.34 12.89
CA ILE A 317 12.10 14.13 13.44
C ILE A 317 10.89 13.23 13.72
N ASN A 318 10.53 12.36 12.77
CA ASN A 318 9.45 11.40 12.96
C ASN A 318 9.75 10.44 14.14
N ALA A 319 10.95 9.89 14.23
CA ALA A 319 11.35 8.99 15.32
C ALA A 319 11.24 9.65 16.70
N LEU A 320 11.64 10.92 16.83
CA LEU A 320 11.45 11.69 18.06
C LEU A 320 9.97 11.93 18.37
N GLY A 321 9.13 12.12 17.35
CA GLY A 321 7.68 12.16 17.48
C GLY A 321 7.09 10.84 17.99
N VAL A 322 7.61 9.69 17.54
CA VAL A 322 7.21 8.36 18.03
C VAL A 322 7.56 8.19 19.51
N ILE A 323 8.79 8.56 19.89
CA ILE A 323 9.24 8.56 21.29
C ILE A 323 8.35 9.47 22.14
N GLY A 324 7.97 10.62 21.61
CA GLY A 324 7.05 11.58 22.25
C GLY A 324 5.57 11.17 22.22
N GLY A 325 5.21 10.11 21.49
CA GLY A 325 3.82 9.66 21.33
C GLY A 325 2.94 10.60 20.48
N THR A 326 3.55 11.45 19.64
CA THR A 326 2.85 12.44 18.80
C THR A 326 2.74 12.04 17.33
N THR A 327 3.50 11.03 16.89
CA THR A 327 3.47 10.48 15.53
C THR A 327 3.46 8.96 15.55
N GLU A 328 3.08 8.36 14.42
CA GLU A 328 3.12 6.90 14.28
C GLU A 328 4.52 6.38 13.99
N PRO A 329 4.87 5.20 14.55
CA PRO A 329 5.99 4.43 14.04
C PRO A 329 5.71 3.91 12.63
N ILE A 330 6.76 3.86 11.82
CA ILE A 330 6.76 3.27 10.48
C ILE A 330 7.73 2.08 10.51
N VAL A 331 7.22 0.88 10.27
CA VAL A 331 8.01 -0.36 10.28
C VAL A 331 7.94 -1.03 8.92
N GLN A 332 9.10 -1.19 8.27
CA GLN A 332 9.21 -1.90 7.00
C GLN A 332 9.42 -3.39 7.23
N SER A 333 8.71 -4.22 6.48
CA SER A 333 8.85 -5.69 6.48
C SER A 333 8.52 -6.25 5.11
N ALA A 334 8.79 -7.54 4.90
CA ALA A 334 8.42 -8.22 3.68
C ALA A 334 7.97 -9.65 3.96
N VAL A 335 6.92 -10.08 3.28
CA VAL A 335 6.62 -11.50 3.11
C VAL A 335 7.42 -12.00 1.94
N VAL A 336 8.35 -12.93 2.18
CA VAL A 336 9.28 -13.38 1.14
C VAL A 336 8.58 -14.29 0.13
N SER A 337 9.11 -14.33 -1.10
CA SER A 337 8.58 -15.16 -2.18
C SER A 337 8.94 -16.64 -2.07
N SER A 338 9.83 -17.03 -1.14
CA SER A 338 10.26 -18.43 -0.98
C SER A 338 10.67 -18.77 0.47
N PRO A 339 10.05 -19.80 1.09
CA PRO A 339 8.84 -20.47 0.62
C PRO A 339 7.66 -19.47 0.52
N GLN A 340 6.75 -19.71 -0.43
CA GLN A 340 5.57 -18.88 -0.66
C GLN A 340 4.59 -18.98 0.50
N SER A 341 3.81 -17.93 0.78
CA SER A 341 2.72 -18.02 1.76
C SER A 341 1.68 -19.04 1.33
N VAL A 342 1.10 -19.74 2.30
CA VAL A 342 -0.04 -20.63 2.07
C VAL A 342 -1.20 -20.23 2.98
N TYR A 343 -2.38 -20.14 2.39
CA TYR A 343 -3.63 -19.85 3.07
C TYR A 343 -4.54 -21.07 3.02
N TRP A 344 -5.12 -21.41 4.15
CA TRP A 344 -6.22 -22.37 4.25
C TRP A 344 -7.44 -21.62 4.77
N HIS A 345 -8.52 -21.67 4.00
CA HIS A 345 -9.77 -20.98 4.33
C HIS A 345 -10.88 -21.99 4.58
N TRP A 346 -11.59 -21.81 5.68
CA TRP A 346 -12.77 -22.59 6.04
C TRP A 346 -13.96 -21.66 6.21
N LYS A 347 -15.10 -22.04 5.65
CA LYS A 347 -16.37 -21.41 5.99
C LYS A 347 -16.76 -21.83 7.39
N VAL A 348 -17.12 -20.86 8.22
CA VAL A 348 -17.72 -21.14 9.52
C VAL A 348 -19.21 -21.43 9.30
N PRO A 349 -19.71 -22.65 9.58
CA PRO A 349 -21.12 -22.97 9.36
C PRO A 349 -22.04 -22.11 10.22
N ALA A 350 -23.23 -21.77 9.71
CA ALA A 350 -24.21 -20.97 10.45
C ALA A 350 -24.53 -21.54 11.85
N SER A 351 -24.52 -22.87 11.99
CA SER A 351 -24.75 -23.55 13.27
C SER A 351 -23.62 -23.38 14.30
N GLN A 352 -22.42 -22.99 13.88
CA GLN A 352 -21.25 -22.77 14.73
C GLN A 352 -20.98 -21.29 15.01
N LEU A 353 -21.64 -20.36 14.32
CA LEU A 353 -21.30 -18.93 14.39
C LEU A 353 -21.36 -18.36 15.81
N SER A 354 -22.40 -18.66 16.59
CA SER A 354 -22.51 -18.14 17.96
C SER A 354 -21.42 -18.69 18.88
N ALA A 355 -21.05 -19.96 18.72
CA ALA A 355 -19.96 -20.56 19.48
C ALA A 355 -18.60 -19.99 19.05
N PHE A 356 -18.41 -19.78 17.76
CA PHE A 356 -17.20 -19.18 17.19
C PHE A 356 -17.02 -17.73 17.64
N GLU A 357 -18.08 -16.91 17.58
CA GLU A 357 -18.06 -15.52 18.05
C GLU A 357 -17.72 -15.43 19.54
N THR A 358 -18.28 -16.34 20.35
CA THR A 358 -17.96 -16.44 21.79
C THR A 358 -16.48 -16.76 22.00
N ALA A 359 -15.92 -17.71 21.24
CA ALA A 359 -14.52 -18.11 21.34
C ALA A 359 -13.54 -17.07 20.77
N ALA A 360 -13.95 -16.28 19.79
CA ALA A 360 -13.15 -15.20 19.21
C ALA A 360 -12.91 -14.04 20.20
N HIS A 361 -13.74 -13.92 21.24
CA HIS A 361 -13.64 -12.87 22.26
C HIS A 361 -13.52 -11.46 21.65
N LEU A 362 -14.43 -11.13 20.72
CA LEU A 362 -14.39 -9.85 20.01
C LEU A 362 -14.47 -8.65 20.99
N PRO A 363 -13.55 -7.69 20.90
CA PRO A 363 -13.64 -6.41 21.59
C PRO A 363 -14.95 -5.67 21.28
N ALA A 364 -15.39 -4.83 22.22
CA ALA A 364 -16.55 -3.97 22.02
C ALA A 364 -16.40 -3.09 20.76
N GLY A 365 -17.46 -3.02 19.96
CA GLY A 365 -17.47 -2.27 18.69
C GLY A 365 -17.01 -3.10 17.48
N LEU A 366 -16.47 -4.31 17.68
CA LEU A 366 -16.20 -5.24 16.59
C LEU A 366 -17.31 -6.28 16.50
N THR A 367 -17.68 -6.64 15.26
CA THR A 367 -18.68 -7.69 14.97
C THR A 367 -18.18 -8.55 13.82
N LEU A 368 -18.49 -9.85 13.80
CA LEU A 368 -18.09 -10.72 12.69
C LEU A 368 -18.61 -10.19 11.34
N ALA A 369 -17.79 -10.28 10.30
CA ALA A 369 -18.09 -9.78 8.97
C ALA A 369 -17.98 -10.89 7.92
N GLU A 370 -19.01 -10.98 7.08
CA GLU A 370 -18.95 -11.83 5.89
C GLU A 370 -18.16 -11.11 4.79
N ILE A 371 -17.25 -11.83 4.13
CA ILE A 371 -16.50 -11.30 2.99
C ILE A 371 -16.52 -12.25 1.80
N ARG A 372 -16.35 -11.71 0.60
CA ARG A 372 -15.90 -12.50 -0.55
C ARG A 372 -14.39 -12.63 -0.48
N LEU A 373 -13.90 -13.86 -0.68
CA LEU A 373 -12.46 -14.12 -0.69
C LEU A 373 -11.92 -13.94 -2.10
N GLN A 374 -12.64 -14.43 -3.12
CA GLN A 374 -12.20 -14.40 -4.51
C GLN A 374 -13.26 -13.84 -5.46
N GLU A 375 -12.79 -13.29 -6.57
CA GLU A 375 -13.68 -12.85 -7.65
C GLU A 375 -14.50 -14.04 -8.17
N GLY A 376 -15.78 -13.79 -8.44
CA GLY A 376 -16.73 -14.84 -8.82
C GLY A 376 -17.38 -15.56 -7.63
N ASP A 377 -17.00 -15.27 -6.38
CA ASP A 377 -17.75 -15.76 -5.21
C ASP A 377 -19.21 -15.27 -5.27
N PRO A 378 -20.21 -16.18 -5.23
CA PRO A 378 -21.61 -15.80 -5.44
C PRO A 378 -22.17 -14.95 -4.29
N ALA A 379 -21.67 -15.17 -3.08
CA ALA A 379 -22.07 -14.45 -1.87
C ALA A 379 -20.89 -14.37 -0.89
N PRO A 380 -20.83 -13.32 -0.06
CA PRO A 380 -19.87 -13.27 1.05
C PRO A 380 -20.20 -14.38 2.07
N ALA A 381 -19.22 -14.79 2.86
CA ALA A 381 -19.38 -15.78 3.92
C ALA A 381 -18.51 -15.45 5.14
N GLN A 382 -18.80 -16.09 6.27
CA GLN A 382 -17.93 -16.06 7.45
C GLN A 382 -16.77 -17.04 7.28
N TRP A 383 -15.55 -16.55 7.44
CA TRP A 383 -14.33 -17.30 7.16
C TRP A 383 -13.42 -17.38 8.37
N LEU A 384 -12.90 -18.57 8.64
CA LEU A 384 -11.72 -18.80 9.43
C LEU A 384 -10.55 -19.06 8.47
N THR A 385 -9.46 -18.33 8.63
CA THR A 385 -8.28 -18.47 7.78
C THR A 385 -7.05 -18.79 8.62
N LEU A 386 -6.27 -19.78 8.21
CA LEU A 386 -4.88 -19.92 8.64
C LEU A 386 -3.98 -19.41 7.51
N ASN A 387 -3.11 -18.47 7.82
CA ASN A 387 -2.04 -18.03 6.91
C ASN A 387 -0.68 -18.41 7.51
N VAL A 388 0.15 -19.09 6.75
CA VAL A 388 1.55 -19.37 7.12
C VAL A 388 2.48 -18.79 6.07
N TYR A 389 3.40 -17.94 6.53
CA TYR A 389 4.32 -17.22 5.67
C TYR A 389 5.65 -16.96 6.35
N LYS A 390 6.67 -16.62 5.56
CA LYS A 390 7.97 -16.19 6.09
C LYS A 390 8.09 -14.68 5.98
N SER A 391 8.30 -14.04 7.12
CA SER A 391 8.53 -12.60 7.24
C SER A 391 10.03 -12.30 7.26
N SER A 392 10.41 -11.15 6.71
CA SER A 392 11.73 -10.55 6.82
C SER A 392 11.60 -9.06 7.12
N GLY A 393 12.67 -8.44 7.64
CA GLY A 393 12.65 -7.08 8.18
C GLY A 393 13.46 -7.02 9.47
N ALA A 394 12.87 -6.50 10.55
CA ALA A 394 13.51 -6.44 11.87
C ALA A 394 13.93 -7.83 12.40
N THR A 395 13.10 -8.84 12.15
CA THR A 395 13.41 -10.26 12.39
C THR A 395 13.07 -11.06 11.13
N THR A 396 13.79 -12.16 10.91
CA THR A 396 13.43 -13.15 9.89
C THR A 396 12.85 -14.37 10.59
N GLU A 397 11.60 -14.69 10.29
CA GLU A 397 10.84 -15.71 11.03
C GLU A 397 9.70 -16.27 10.18
N TYR A 398 9.28 -17.48 10.50
CA TYR A 398 8.00 -18.01 10.05
C TYR A 398 6.90 -17.54 10.98
N ARG A 399 5.80 -17.06 10.39
CA ARG A 399 4.58 -16.69 11.11
C ARG A 399 3.43 -17.59 10.69
N ALA A 400 2.61 -17.94 11.66
CA ALA A 400 1.34 -18.62 11.48
C ALA A 400 0.26 -17.80 12.19
N GLU A 401 -0.79 -17.43 11.47
CA GLU A 401 -1.85 -16.57 12.00
C GLU A 401 -3.21 -17.17 11.69
N TRP A 402 -3.98 -17.43 12.74
CA TRP A 402 -5.42 -17.71 12.63
C TRP A 402 -6.16 -16.38 12.63
N THR A 403 -6.97 -16.15 11.61
CA THR A 403 -7.71 -14.90 11.43
C THR A 403 -9.16 -15.14 11.06
N THR A 404 -9.99 -14.16 11.39
CA THR A 404 -11.35 -13.99 10.89
C THR A 404 -11.53 -12.54 10.43
N TYR A 405 -12.74 -12.18 10.01
CA TYR A 405 -13.06 -10.85 9.51
C TYR A 405 -14.10 -10.18 10.39
N VAL A 406 -13.93 -8.88 10.63
CA VAL A 406 -14.80 -8.09 11.50
C VAL A 406 -15.14 -6.73 10.90
N ASN A 407 -16.32 -6.20 11.21
CA ASN A 407 -16.68 -4.82 10.98
C ASN A 407 -16.33 -4.00 12.23
N ASP A 408 -15.67 -2.87 12.04
CA ASP A 408 -15.28 -1.91 13.08
C ASP A 408 -16.27 -0.72 13.20
N GLY A 409 -17.41 -0.80 12.51
CA GLY A 409 -18.41 0.26 12.43
C GLY A 409 -18.06 1.41 11.48
N THR A 410 -16.91 1.35 10.78
CA THR A 410 -16.54 2.34 9.76
C THR A 410 -17.08 1.98 8.37
N SER A 411 -17.20 2.98 7.49
CA SER A 411 -17.61 2.78 6.09
C SER A 411 -16.53 2.13 5.20
N ARG A 412 -15.35 1.85 5.76
CA ARG A 412 -14.14 1.43 5.01
C ARG A 412 -14.01 -0.09 4.87
N GLY A 413 -15.11 -0.82 5.04
CA GLY A 413 -15.21 -2.26 4.83
C GLY A 413 -14.67 -3.12 5.99
N PRO A 414 -14.77 -4.46 5.83
CA PRO A 414 -14.32 -5.45 6.80
C PRO A 414 -12.82 -5.35 7.09
N ARG A 415 -12.39 -5.85 8.25
CA ARG A 415 -11.02 -5.83 8.78
C ARG A 415 -10.57 -7.23 9.14
N THR A 416 -9.28 -7.48 9.13
CA THR A 416 -8.71 -8.72 9.65
C THR A 416 -8.70 -8.66 11.17
N PHE A 417 -9.18 -9.73 11.81
CA PHE A 417 -9.08 -9.94 13.24
C PHE A 417 -8.18 -11.15 13.50
N VAL A 418 -7.08 -10.92 14.21
CA VAL A 418 -6.09 -11.95 14.59
C VAL A 418 -6.60 -12.66 15.83
N LEU A 419 -6.98 -13.92 15.65
CA LEU A 419 -7.45 -14.81 16.71
C LEU A 419 -6.27 -15.39 17.49
N GLU A 420 -5.22 -15.77 16.77
CA GLU A 420 -4.02 -16.37 17.32
C GLU A 420 -2.84 -16.09 16.38
N SER A 421 -1.66 -15.82 16.94
CA SER A 421 -0.43 -15.61 16.19
C SER A 421 0.70 -16.42 16.83
N SER A 422 1.48 -17.11 16.00
CA SER A 422 2.66 -17.87 16.38
C SER A 422 3.83 -17.47 15.48
N ALA A 423 5.03 -17.33 16.05
CA ALA A 423 6.23 -16.99 15.29
C ALA A 423 7.40 -17.92 15.66
N SER A 424 8.26 -18.26 14.70
CA SER A 424 9.44 -19.11 14.93
C SER A 424 10.59 -18.40 15.65
N ALA A 425 10.45 -17.11 15.94
CA ALA A 425 11.37 -16.29 16.71
C ALA A 425 10.58 -15.44 17.71
N PRO A 426 11.22 -14.88 18.76
CA PRO A 426 10.54 -13.96 19.66
C PRO A 426 10.06 -12.71 18.92
N VAL A 427 8.83 -12.27 19.22
CA VAL A 427 8.18 -11.15 18.53
C VAL A 427 7.57 -10.17 19.51
N LEU A 428 7.52 -8.90 19.11
CA LEU A 428 6.71 -7.89 19.80
C LEU A 428 5.25 -7.98 19.31
N ASP A 429 4.31 -8.23 20.21
CA ASP A 429 2.86 -8.22 19.92
C ASP A 429 2.07 -7.51 21.04
N PRO A 430 0.85 -7.02 20.79
CA PRO A 430 0.11 -6.25 21.78
C PRO A 430 -0.58 -7.11 22.87
N ILE A 431 -0.59 -8.44 22.75
CA ILE A 431 -1.24 -9.36 23.70
C ILE A 431 -0.25 -9.81 24.78
N HIS A 432 0.96 -10.16 24.38
CA HIS A 432 2.00 -10.75 25.23
C HIS A 432 3.20 -9.81 25.43
N LEU A 433 3.26 -8.69 24.71
CA LEU A 433 4.43 -7.84 24.55
C LEU A 433 5.60 -8.60 23.94
N PHE A 434 6.33 -9.41 24.71
CA PHE A 434 7.46 -10.20 24.19
C PHE A 434 7.06 -11.68 24.11
N ALA A 435 6.34 -12.04 23.05
CA ALA A 435 5.95 -13.42 22.83
C ALA A 435 7.19 -14.30 22.53
N PRO A 436 7.32 -15.46 23.18
CA PRO A 436 8.42 -16.38 22.92
C PRO A 436 8.28 -17.04 21.55
N ALA A 437 9.39 -17.53 21.03
CA ALA A 437 9.37 -18.37 19.83
C ALA A 437 8.50 -19.62 20.05
N SER A 438 7.75 -19.96 19.01
CA SER A 438 6.87 -21.12 18.92
C SER A 438 7.32 -22.05 17.80
N ALA A 439 6.85 -23.31 17.86
CA ALA A 439 7.13 -24.27 16.80
C ALA A 439 6.31 -23.91 15.55
N VAL A 440 6.91 -23.13 14.64
CA VAL A 440 6.36 -22.84 13.32
C VAL A 440 7.39 -23.28 12.30
N SER A 441 6.98 -24.13 11.38
CA SER A 441 7.86 -24.54 10.30
C SER A 441 7.09 -24.75 9.01
N HIS A 442 7.69 -24.26 7.94
CA HIS A 442 7.07 -24.24 6.63
C HIS A 442 8.17 -24.37 5.59
N TRP A 443 8.06 -25.37 4.72
CA TRP A 443 9.10 -25.67 3.75
C TRP A 443 8.51 -26.41 2.55
N LEU A 444 9.20 -26.32 1.41
CA LEU A 444 8.87 -27.06 0.19
C LEU A 444 9.67 -28.38 0.16
N ILE A 445 8.99 -29.54 0.19
CA ILE A 445 9.61 -30.85 -0.07
C ILE A 445 9.14 -31.36 -1.42
N GLY A 446 10.06 -31.51 -2.38
CA GLY A 446 9.71 -31.93 -3.72
C GLY A 446 8.71 -30.96 -4.34
N ALA A 447 7.51 -31.44 -4.66
CA ALA A 447 6.41 -30.65 -5.20
C ALA A 447 5.27 -30.46 -4.17
N SER A 448 5.58 -30.35 -2.87
CA SER A 448 4.55 -30.11 -1.85
C SER A 448 5.06 -29.23 -0.71
N TYR A 449 4.27 -28.23 -0.35
CA TYR A 449 4.48 -27.48 0.88
C TYR A 449 4.10 -28.33 2.07
N SER A 450 4.99 -28.42 3.05
CA SER A 450 4.75 -29.07 4.33
C SER A 450 4.80 -28.02 5.41
N THR A 451 3.75 -27.98 6.22
CA THR A 451 3.56 -26.97 7.27
C THR A 451 3.28 -27.65 8.60
N VAL A 452 3.91 -27.17 9.66
CA VAL A 452 3.64 -27.57 11.04
C VAL A 452 3.57 -26.32 11.92
N VAL A 453 2.50 -26.19 12.70
CA VAL A 453 2.29 -25.11 13.66
C VAL A 453 1.91 -25.73 15.01
N GLY A 454 2.69 -25.42 16.05
CA GLY A 454 2.56 -26.00 17.38
C GLY A 454 3.25 -27.36 17.54
N THR A 455 2.97 -28.04 18.66
CA THR A 455 3.53 -29.37 18.97
C THR A 455 2.44 -30.27 19.58
N GLY A 456 2.63 -31.59 19.46
CA GLY A 456 1.75 -32.57 20.09
C GLY A 456 0.36 -32.67 19.44
N PRO A 457 -0.64 -33.21 20.18
CA PRO A 457 -1.98 -33.47 19.64
C PRO A 457 -2.76 -32.22 19.21
N THR A 458 -2.36 -31.03 19.65
CA THR A 458 -2.99 -29.76 19.31
C THR A 458 -2.34 -29.05 18.12
N ALA A 459 -1.31 -29.65 17.52
CA ALA A 459 -0.63 -29.06 16.38
C ALA A 459 -1.53 -29.05 15.13
N PHE A 460 -1.30 -28.07 14.28
CA PHE A 460 -1.73 -28.09 12.89
C PHE A 460 -0.58 -28.67 12.05
N SER A 461 -0.90 -29.60 11.15
CA SER A 461 0.01 -30.05 10.12
C SER A 461 -0.70 -30.19 8.78
N SER A 462 -0.01 -29.84 7.71
CA SER A 462 -0.55 -29.97 6.36
C SER A 462 0.50 -30.34 5.32
N SER A 463 0.03 -30.98 4.24
CA SER A 463 0.76 -31.15 2.99
C SER A 463 -0.09 -30.63 1.84
N VAL A 464 0.42 -29.62 1.12
CA VAL A 464 -0.25 -28.96 0.00
C VAL A 464 0.57 -29.22 -1.26
N PRO A 465 0.08 -30.01 -2.22
CA PRO A 465 0.81 -30.25 -3.45
C PRO A 465 0.84 -28.99 -4.32
N LEU A 466 2.00 -28.72 -4.91
CA LEU A 466 2.13 -27.77 -6.00
C LEU A 466 1.52 -28.36 -7.27
N PRO A 467 0.62 -27.65 -7.96
CA PRO A 467 0.08 -28.11 -9.23
C PRO A 467 1.20 -28.26 -10.28
N SER A 468 1.22 -29.37 -11.01
CA SER A 468 2.33 -29.77 -11.89
C SER A 468 2.34 -29.09 -13.28
N GLN A 469 1.27 -28.39 -13.67
CA GLN A 469 1.12 -27.64 -14.93
C GLN A 469 0.15 -26.48 -14.71
N GLY A 470 0.47 -25.28 -15.20
CA GLY A 470 -0.42 -24.10 -15.27
C GLY A 470 -1.45 -24.03 -14.14
N PRO A 471 -1.03 -23.84 -12.87
CA PRO A 471 -1.91 -23.92 -11.72
C PRO A 471 -3.15 -23.07 -11.95
N PRO A 472 -4.37 -23.57 -11.66
CA PRO A 472 -5.55 -22.72 -11.73
C PRO A 472 -5.29 -21.52 -10.83
N THR A 473 -5.43 -20.32 -11.39
CA THR A 473 -5.28 -19.10 -10.63
C THR A 473 -6.63 -18.56 -10.21
N VAL A 474 -6.62 -17.80 -9.13
CA VAL A 474 -7.80 -17.14 -8.59
C VAL A 474 -7.43 -15.70 -8.25
N LEU A 475 -8.29 -14.75 -8.62
CA LEU A 475 -8.09 -13.35 -8.30
C LEU A 475 -8.72 -13.07 -6.92
N PRO A 476 -7.96 -12.55 -5.94
CA PRO A 476 -8.52 -12.21 -4.63
C PRO A 476 -9.50 -11.06 -4.77
N HIS A 477 -10.68 -11.20 -4.17
CA HIS A 477 -11.70 -10.15 -4.14
C HIS A 477 -11.20 -8.94 -3.34
N ARG A 478 -11.68 -7.75 -3.72
CA ARG A 478 -11.26 -6.48 -3.07
C ARG A 478 -11.61 -6.42 -1.58
N ASP A 479 -12.63 -7.15 -1.12
CA ASP A 479 -12.94 -7.30 0.31
C ASP A 479 -11.78 -7.94 1.08
N PHE A 480 -11.24 -9.06 0.57
CA PHE A 480 -10.10 -9.74 1.19
C PHE A 480 -8.86 -8.84 1.24
N VAL A 481 -8.57 -8.15 0.12
CA VAL A 481 -7.42 -7.24 0.03
C VAL A 481 -7.58 -6.07 1.00
N GLY A 482 -8.76 -5.43 1.01
CA GLY A 482 -9.02 -4.29 1.88
C GLY A 482 -9.15 -4.64 3.37
N ALA A 483 -9.52 -5.88 3.70
CA ALA A 483 -9.48 -6.36 5.07
C ALA A 483 -8.06 -6.43 5.65
N GLY A 484 -7.03 -6.46 4.80
CA GLY A 484 -5.64 -6.38 5.22
C GLY A 484 -5.20 -5.02 5.76
N ASP A 485 -5.94 -3.94 5.45
CA ASP A 485 -5.56 -2.56 5.80
C ASP A 485 -5.44 -2.32 7.31
N LEU A 486 -6.35 -2.90 8.09
CA LEU A 486 -6.33 -2.86 9.55
C LEU A 486 -6.43 -4.27 10.10
N ARG A 487 -5.55 -4.56 11.06
CA ARG A 487 -5.44 -5.87 11.70
C ARG A 487 -5.66 -5.70 13.19
N TYR A 488 -6.83 -6.11 13.67
CA TYR A 488 -7.19 -6.04 15.08
C TYR A 488 -6.71 -7.28 15.83
N TRP A 489 -6.28 -7.06 17.06
CA TRP A 489 -5.91 -8.10 18.02
C TRP A 489 -7.03 -8.27 19.05
N SER A 490 -7.00 -9.37 19.80
CA SER A 490 -8.05 -9.71 20.78
C SER A 490 -8.21 -8.72 21.94
N ASN A 491 -7.22 -7.85 22.18
CA ASN A 491 -7.32 -6.75 23.14
C ASN A 491 -7.80 -5.41 22.51
N GLY A 492 -8.20 -5.43 21.23
CA GLY A 492 -8.68 -4.24 20.51
C GLY A 492 -7.58 -3.35 19.93
N VAL A 493 -6.30 -3.65 20.16
CA VAL A 493 -5.19 -2.96 19.49
C VAL A 493 -5.21 -3.29 18.00
N ALA A 494 -4.90 -2.31 17.15
CA ALA A 494 -4.90 -2.49 15.71
C ALA A 494 -3.59 -2.04 15.06
N ASP A 495 -3.08 -2.85 14.13
CA ASP A 495 -2.02 -2.44 13.22
C ASP A 495 -2.64 -1.91 11.94
N ARG A 496 -2.02 -0.87 11.36
CA ARG A 496 -2.37 -0.40 10.02
C ARG A 496 -1.30 -0.80 9.04
N VAL A 497 -1.70 -1.44 7.94
CA VAL A 497 -0.78 -2.05 6.97
C VAL A 497 -0.95 -1.38 5.61
N PHE A 498 0.19 -1.14 4.97
CA PHE A 498 0.33 -0.77 3.59
C PHE A 498 1.19 -1.85 2.89
N ALA A 499 0.86 -2.19 1.66
CA ALA A 499 1.50 -3.25 0.90
C ALA A 499 1.64 -2.87 -0.57
N GLU A 500 2.58 -3.48 -1.27
CA GLU A 500 2.67 -3.35 -2.73
C GLU A 500 1.43 -3.89 -3.43
N SER A 501 1.23 -3.48 -4.69
CA SER A 501 0.06 -3.91 -5.47
C SER A 501 0.01 -5.41 -5.73
N THR A 502 1.08 -6.17 -5.50
CA THR A 502 1.11 -7.64 -5.63
C THR A 502 0.11 -8.36 -4.73
N VAL A 503 -0.45 -7.70 -3.70
CA VAL A 503 -1.61 -8.23 -2.95
C VAL A 503 -2.87 -8.36 -3.80
N LEU A 504 -2.96 -7.63 -4.91
CA LEU A 504 -4.04 -7.69 -5.90
C LEU A 504 -3.82 -8.77 -6.96
N ASP A 505 -2.61 -9.34 -7.05
CA ASP A 505 -2.29 -10.35 -8.05
C ASP A 505 -3.05 -11.65 -7.79
N GLU A 506 -3.16 -12.42 -8.86
CA GLU A 506 -3.68 -13.78 -8.81
C GLU A 506 -2.91 -14.65 -7.81
N LYS A 507 -3.65 -15.53 -7.12
CA LYS A 507 -3.12 -16.58 -6.27
C LYS A 507 -3.20 -17.91 -6.98
N ILE A 508 -2.30 -18.83 -6.65
CA ILE A 508 -2.43 -20.23 -7.07
C ILE A 508 -3.54 -20.85 -6.24
N SER A 509 -4.55 -21.39 -6.90
CA SER A 509 -5.60 -22.19 -6.28
C SER A 509 -5.18 -23.66 -6.24
N VAL A 510 -5.36 -24.31 -5.09
CA VAL A 510 -5.12 -25.74 -4.91
C VAL A 510 -6.44 -26.41 -4.58
N ASP A 511 -6.73 -27.53 -5.27
CA ASP A 511 -7.89 -28.36 -4.97
C ASP A 511 -7.81 -28.86 -3.52
N PRO A 512 -8.75 -28.46 -2.64
CA PRO A 512 -8.73 -28.85 -1.24
C PRO A 512 -8.78 -30.37 -1.01
N SER A 513 -9.32 -31.15 -1.97
CA SER A 513 -9.38 -32.61 -1.87
C SER A 513 -8.01 -33.29 -1.97
N LEU A 514 -7.00 -32.58 -2.49
CA LEU A 514 -5.62 -33.04 -2.59
C LEU A 514 -4.77 -32.64 -1.38
N VAL A 515 -5.32 -31.85 -0.46
CA VAL A 515 -4.61 -31.32 0.70
C VAL A 515 -4.82 -32.24 1.90
N SER A 516 -3.74 -32.77 2.45
CA SER A 516 -3.81 -33.53 3.71
C SER A 516 -3.68 -32.56 4.89
N ILE A 517 -4.62 -32.60 5.83
CA ILE A 517 -4.57 -31.79 7.06
C ILE A 517 -4.82 -32.67 8.29
N ALA A 518 -4.03 -32.45 9.32
CA ALA A 518 -4.40 -32.80 10.69
C ALA A 518 -4.42 -31.51 11.51
N ASN A 519 -5.61 -31.10 11.97
CA ASN A 519 -5.81 -29.88 12.73
C ASN A 519 -6.31 -30.24 14.13
N GLY A 520 -5.39 -30.28 15.10
CA GLY A 520 -5.72 -30.46 16.52
C GLY A 520 -5.95 -29.15 17.27
N GLY A 521 -5.86 -28.01 16.58
CA GLY A 521 -5.97 -26.68 17.21
C GLY A 521 -7.40 -26.38 17.67
N ALA A 522 -7.54 -25.43 18.59
CA ALA A 522 -8.82 -25.04 19.17
C ALA A 522 -9.85 -24.62 18.10
N TRP A 523 -9.39 -23.99 17.02
CA TRP A 523 -10.24 -23.49 15.94
C TRP A 523 -10.88 -24.58 15.09
N SER A 524 -10.36 -25.83 15.13
CA SER A 524 -10.93 -26.98 14.41
C SER A 524 -12.36 -27.31 14.84
N ALA A 525 -12.76 -26.95 16.06
CA ALA A 525 -14.10 -27.22 16.58
C ALA A 525 -15.23 -26.48 15.84
N PHE A 526 -14.90 -25.41 15.11
CA PHE A 526 -15.87 -24.52 14.47
C PHE A 526 -16.03 -24.75 12.97
N VAL A 527 -15.21 -25.61 12.37
CA VAL A 527 -15.10 -25.77 10.91
C VAL A 527 -15.06 -27.24 10.49
N ALA A 528 -15.21 -27.48 9.19
CA ALA A 528 -15.02 -28.82 8.63
C ALA A 528 -13.55 -29.27 8.73
N ALA A 529 -13.32 -30.58 8.68
CA ALA A 529 -11.97 -31.15 8.73
C ALA A 529 -11.10 -30.73 7.54
N SER A 530 -11.70 -30.54 6.36
CA SER A 530 -11.04 -30.06 5.15
C SER A 530 -11.38 -28.58 4.90
N PRO A 531 -10.45 -27.79 4.35
CA PRO A 531 -10.69 -26.40 3.99
C PRO A 531 -11.61 -26.31 2.78
N ASP A 532 -12.32 -25.20 2.65
CA ASP A 532 -13.13 -24.88 1.49
C ASP A 532 -12.26 -24.34 0.35
N LEU A 533 -11.19 -23.59 0.68
CA LEU A 533 -10.24 -23.05 -0.29
C LEU A 533 -8.81 -23.17 0.25
N VAL A 534 -7.86 -23.42 -0.64
CA VAL A 534 -6.42 -23.36 -0.34
C VAL A 534 -5.73 -22.52 -1.41
N TRP A 535 -5.01 -21.49 -0.97
CA TRP A 535 -4.29 -20.59 -1.86
C TRP A 535 -2.80 -20.57 -1.55
N ILE A 536 -2.00 -20.32 -2.58
CA ILE A 536 -0.57 -20.07 -2.47
C ILE A 536 -0.27 -18.72 -3.12
N ASP A 537 0.45 -17.85 -2.42
CA ASP A 537 0.90 -16.58 -2.99
C ASP A 537 1.92 -16.84 -4.09
N ARG A 538 1.80 -16.12 -5.22
CA ARG A 538 2.75 -16.24 -6.33
C ARG A 538 4.03 -15.47 -6.07
N PHE A 539 3.92 -14.33 -5.40
CA PHE A 539 4.97 -13.35 -5.21
C PHE A 539 5.17 -13.01 -3.73
N GLY A 540 6.35 -12.48 -3.42
CA GLY A 540 6.54 -11.81 -2.14
C GLY A 540 5.77 -10.49 -2.10
N VAL A 541 5.58 -9.96 -0.90
CA VAL A 541 4.86 -8.70 -0.67
C VAL A 541 5.67 -7.87 0.31
N ASP A 542 6.24 -6.76 -0.16
CA ASP A 542 6.81 -5.76 0.74
C ASP A 542 5.68 -4.97 1.40
N ARG A 543 5.88 -4.62 2.68
CA ARG A 543 4.87 -4.01 3.53
C ARG A 543 5.46 -2.94 4.42
N VAL A 544 4.63 -1.96 4.74
CA VAL A 544 4.88 -0.94 5.74
C VAL A 544 3.75 -0.98 6.76
N THR A 545 4.09 -1.03 8.03
CA THR A 545 3.12 -1.12 9.12
C THR A 545 3.25 0.07 10.05
N ASN A 546 2.12 0.67 10.43
CA ASN A 546 2.03 1.45 11.66
C ASN A 546 1.53 0.53 12.78
N PRO A 547 2.45 -0.03 13.58
CA PRO A 547 2.05 -0.95 14.64
C PRO A 547 1.28 -0.22 15.72
N TRP A 548 0.23 -0.87 16.22
CA TRP A 548 -0.62 -0.37 17.31
C TRP A 548 -1.14 1.05 17.03
N TRP A 549 -1.54 1.29 15.77
CA TRP A 549 -2.02 2.54 15.20
C TRP A 549 -3.07 3.23 16.08
N ASN A 550 -4.04 2.48 16.59
CA ASN A 550 -5.14 3.04 17.39
C ASN A 550 -4.78 3.38 18.84
N LEU A 551 -3.50 3.30 19.22
CA LEU A 551 -3.03 3.73 20.55
C LEU A 551 -2.63 5.20 20.61
N ASN A 552 -2.41 5.85 19.46
CA ASN A 552 -2.08 7.25 19.39
C ASN A 552 -3.35 8.11 19.46
N GLY A 553 -3.30 9.10 20.37
CA GLY A 553 -4.45 9.87 20.83
C GLY A 553 -4.25 10.18 22.31
N LEU A 554 -3.70 11.36 22.59
CA LEU A 554 -3.59 11.91 23.95
C LEU A 554 -4.97 12.28 24.50
#